data_AF-A0A5Q0C5V7-F1
#
_entry.id   AF-A0A5Q0C5V7-F1
#
_cell.length_a   1.000
_cell.length_b   1.000
_cell.length_c   1.000
_cell.angle_alpha   90.00
_cell.angle_beta   90.00
_cell.angle_gamma   90.00
#
_symmetry.space_group_name_H-M   'P 1'
#
loop_
_entity.id
_entity.type
_entity.pdbx_description
1 polymer ?
#
loop_
_entity_poly.entity_id
_entity_poly.type
_entity_poly.pdbx_seq_one_letter_code
_entity_poly.pdbx_strand_id
1 'polypeptide(L)'
;MKDPVRIGALLASAVLFALFVYLIFTGADKGQYITVAVMLVFAVVATRLDDITNVRFGATGVQAALEKKLQEAQATVTQLQRIAELFGRTSVLLISMSNRWGGLSVKEKRDAIDQIVEELRAIKVDDARIKKLLAPQRDYDRLDYFVWVTQARPITPTERQLEGLTNFNQILEKITVYAVPTIAEIEAHMRKYDILGGEAGERLKDWKQYEREGTHRRIDQWDRQHDRQK
;
A
#
# COMPACT_ATOMS: atom_id res chain seq x y z
N MET A 1 3.43 40.34 21.90
CA MET A 1 3.98 39.01 22.20
C MET A 1 4.53 39.04 23.62
N LYS A 2 3.81 38.48 24.60
CA LYS A 2 4.17 38.54 26.04
C LYS A 2 3.82 37.24 26.77
N ASP A 3 3.79 36.11 26.06
CA ASP A 3 3.46 34.83 26.70
C ASP A 3 4.73 33.97 26.85
N PRO A 4 5.28 33.84 28.07
CA PRO A 4 6.49 33.07 28.33
C PRO A 4 6.33 31.59 27.97
N VAL A 5 5.10 31.06 27.98
CA VAL A 5 4.80 29.66 27.62
C VAL A 5 4.98 29.43 26.12
N ARG A 6 4.52 30.35 25.27
CA ARG A 6 4.72 30.28 23.82
C ARG A 6 6.18 30.38 23.42
N ILE A 7 6.94 31.26 24.07
CA ILE A 7 8.37 31.41 23.81
C ILE A 7 9.10 30.12 24.21
N GLY A 8 8.77 29.54 25.37
CA GLY A 8 9.31 28.26 25.81
C GLY A 8 8.98 27.11 24.85
N ALA A 9 7.73 27.01 24.39
CA ALA A 9 7.30 25.95 23.47
C ALA A 9 7.89 26.08 22.07
N LEU A 10 8.05 27.31 21.55
CA LEU A 10 8.72 27.56 20.27
C LEU A 10 10.21 27.17 20.35
N LEU A 11 10.90 27.56 21.41
CA LEU A 11 12.30 27.18 21.63
C LEU A 11 12.45 25.66 21.78
N ALA A 12 11.56 25.02 22.55
CA ALA A 12 11.55 23.56 22.69
C ALA A 12 11.31 22.85 21.35
N SER A 13 10.38 23.35 20.53
CA SER A 13 10.08 22.78 19.21
C SER A 13 11.26 22.89 18.24
N ALA A 14 11.99 24.02 18.25
CA ALA A 14 13.18 24.21 17.42
C ALA A 14 14.33 23.29 17.86
N VAL A 15 14.54 23.13 19.18
CA VAL A 15 15.54 22.22 19.74
C VAL A 15 15.22 20.76 19.41
N LEU A 16 13.96 20.34 19.57
CA LEU A 16 13.50 18.99 19.24
C LEU A 16 13.60 18.71 17.73
N PHE A 17 13.32 19.70 16.88
CA PHE A 17 13.47 19.57 15.43
C PHE A 17 14.95 19.42 15.03
N ALA A 18 15.85 20.20 15.63
CA ALA A 18 17.28 20.07 15.40
C ALA A 18 17.82 18.71 15.88
N LEU A 19 17.37 18.23 17.03
CA LEU A 19 17.67 16.89 17.55
C LEU A 19 17.14 15.79 16.63
N PHE A 20 15.94 15.93 16.10
CA PHE A 20 15.36 14.99 15.15
C PHE A 20 16.21 14.88 13.87
N VAL A 21 16.56 16.03 13.27
CA VAL A 21 17.42 16.06 12.08
C VAL A 21 18.81 15.50 12.40
N TYR A 22 19.39 15.82 13.55
CA TYR A 22 20.66 15.28 13.99
C TYR A 22 20.65 13.75 14.10
N LEU A 23 19.61 13.18 14.72
CA LEU A 23 19.46 11.73 14.84
C LEU A 23 19.33 11.06 13.46
N ILE A 24 18.73 11.73 12.46
CA ILE A 24 18.63 11.20 11.10
C ILE A 24 20.02 11.10 10.48
N PHE A 25 20.87 12.12 10.68
CA PHE A 25 22.23 12.12 10.14
C PHE A 25 23.18 11.16 10.85
N THR A 26 22.95 10.84 12.12
CA THR A 26 23.83 9.94 12.90
C THR A 26 23.41 8.47 12.89
N GLY A 27 22.31 8.12 12.22
CA GLY A 27 21.88 6.73 12.06
C GLY A 27 21.44 6.07 13.37
N ALA A 28 20.78 6.81 14.24
CA ALA A 28 20.30 6.37 15.55
C ALA A 28 19.28 5.21 15.49
N ASP A 29 19.07 4.53 16.62
CA ASP A 29 18.14 3.41 16.71
C ASP A 29 16.66 3.82 16.49
N LYS A 30 15.86 2.90 15.94
CA LYS A 30 14.43 3.12 15.58
C LYS A 30 13.58 3.73 16.72
N GLY A 31 13.87 3.38 17.98
CA GLY A 31 13.14 3.90 19.15
C GLY A 31 13.42 5.37 19.47
N GLN A 32 14.60 5.88 19.12
CA GLN A 32 14.97 7.28 19.36
C GLN A 32 14.26 8.23 18.38
N TYR A 33 14.07 7.81 17.12
CA TYR A 33 13.29 8.57 16.14
C TYR A 33 11.83 8.74 16.54
N ILE A 34 11.20 7.66 17.01
CA ILE A 34 9.79 7.67 17.41
C ILE A 34 9.61 8.58 18.62
N THR A 35 10.49 8.50 19.61
CA THR A 35 10.41 9.32 20.82
C THR A 35 10.53 10.82 20.52
N VAL A 36 11.49 11.22 19.69
CA VAL A 36 11.67 12.63 19.32
C VAL A 36 10.54 13.13 18.41
N ALA A 37 10.04 12.31 17.48
CA ALA A 37 8.89 12.65 16.65
C ALA A 37 7.63 12.89 17.49
N VAL A 38 7.36 12.02 18.47
CA VAL A 38 6.22 12.18 19.40
C VAL A 38 6.37 13.46 20.24
N MET A 39 7.54 13.72 20.80
CA MET A 39 7.78 14.95 21.57
C MET A 39 7.65 16.22 20.73
N LEU A 40 8.08 16.19 19.47
CA LEU A 40 7.91 17.30 18.52
C LEU A 40 6.43 17.60 18.28
N VAL A 41 5.61 16.56 18.06
CA VAL A 41 4.16 16.71 17.88
C VAL A 41 3.52 17.34 19.11
N PHE A 42 3.84 16.85 20.31
CA PHE A 42 3.31 17.43 21.56
C PHE A 42 3.77 18.87 21.78
N ALA A 43 5.03 19.22 21.45
CA ALA A 43 5.53 20.58 21.55
C ALA A 43 4.81 21.54 20.60
N VAL A 44 4.56 21.11 19.36
CA VAL A 44 3.78 21.90 18.38
C VAL A 44 2.33 22.06 18.84
N VAL A 45 1.70 21.01 19.37
CA VAL A 45 0.35 21.10 19.93
C VAL A 45 0.30 22.08 21.11
N ALA A 46 1.30 22.07 21.98
CA ALA A 46 1.40 23.00 23.12
C ALA A 46 1.46 24.48 22.68
N THR A 47 2.13 24.81 21.55
CA THR A 47 2.15 26.19 21.02
C THR A 47 0.76 26.72 20.58
N ARG A 48 -0.20 25.81 20.37
CA ARG A 48 -1.56 26.11 19.90
C ARG A 48 -2.64 26.01 20.98
N LEU A 49 -2.29 25.72 22.23
CA LEU A 49 -3.26 25.64 23.33
C LEU A 49 -3.97 26.99 23.60
N ASP A 50 -3.31 28.13 23.37
CA ASP A 50 -3.93 29.47 23.52
C ASP A 50 -4.97 29.82 22.43
N ASP A 51 -5.01 29.09 21.32
CA ASP A 51 -6.09 29.27 20.34
C ASP A 51 -7.44 28.74 20.87
N ILE A 52 -7.42 27.97 21.96
CA ILE A 52 -8.62 27.42 22.62
C ILE A 52 -9.16 28.37 23.70
N THR A 53 -8.32 29.26 24.27
CA THR A 53 -8.68 30.12 25.41
C THR A 53 -9.28 31.47 25.01
N ASN A 54 -9.12 31.93 23.77
CA ASN A 54 -9.70 33.18 23.25
C ASN A 54 -11.17 33.06 22.77
N VAL A 55 -11.96 32.20 23.41
CA VAL A 55 -13.40 32.13 23.17
C VAL A 55 -14.08 33.26 23.96
N ARG A 56 -14.27 34.43 23.31
CA ARG A 56 -15.09 35.52 23.89
C ARG A 56 -16.52 35.01 24.12
N PHE A 57 -16.93 35.00 25.38
CA PHE A 57 -18.23 34.54 25.86
C PHE A 57 -19.39 35.41 25.35
N GLY A 58 -20.04 34.92 24.29
CA GLY A 58 -21.41 35.26 23.90
C GLY A 58 -22.00 34.02 23.22
N ALA A 59 -23.24 33.62 23.57
CA ALA A 59 -23.82 32.33 23.15
C ALA A 59 -23.72 32.07 21.63
N THR A 60 -23.79 33.13 20.81
CA THR A 60 -23.63 33.09 19.35
C THR A 60 -22.17 33.14 18.86
N GLY A 61 -21.27 33.82 19.58
CA GLY A 61 -19.85 33.95 19.23
C GLY A 61 -19.04 32.69 19.55
N VAL A 62 -19.40 31.98 20.63
CA VAL A 62 -18.83 30.67 20.97
C VAL A 62 -19.17 29.63 19.91
N GLN A 63 -20.41 29.62 19.44
CA GLN A 63 -20.86 28.67 18.42
C GLN A 63 -20.15 28.90 17.07
N ALA A 64 -20.03 30.15 16.62
CA ALA A 64 -19.33 30.47 15.37
C ALA A 64 -17.81 30.19 15.45
N ALA A 65 -17.16 30.49 16.58
CA ALA A 65 -15.74 30.18 16.77
C ALA A 65 -15.49 28.66 16.85
N LEU A 66 -16.39 27.92 17.52
CA LEU A 66 -16.35 26.47 17.61
C LEU A 66 -16.57 25.82 16.24
N GLU A 67 -17.58 26.26 15.47
CA GLU A 67 -17.83 25.80 14.10
C GLU A 67 -16.63 26.05 13.19
N LYS A 68 -16.02 27.23 13.27
CA LYS A 68 -14.80 27.54 12.51
C LYS A 68 -13.63 26.65 12.92
N LYS A 69 -13.41 26.43 14.22
CA LYS A 69 -12.33 25.55 14.71
C LYS A 69 -12.58 24.09 14.36
N LEU A 70 -13.82 23.64 14.37
CA LEU A 70 -14.21 22.31 13.91
C LEU A 70 -13.98 22.17 12.40
N GLN A 71 -14.31 23.18 11.60
CA GLN A 71 -14.01 23.20 10.16
C GLN A 71 -12.50 23.18 9.89
N GLU A 72 -11.71 23.98 10.60
CA GLU A 72 -10.24 23.98 10.51
C GLU A 72 -9.67 22.59 10.88
N ALA A 73 -10.14 22.00 11.98
CA ALA A 73 -9.73 20.67 12.41
C ALA A 73 -10.12 19.59 11.39
N GLN A 74 -11.34 19.65 10.83
CA GLN A 74 -11.81 18.74 9.79
C GLN A 74 -10.97 18.86 8.52
N ALA A 75 -10.58 20.08 8.14
CA ALA A 75 -9.69 20.33 7.02
C ALA A 75 -8.29 19.75 7.26
N THR A 76 -7.73 19.93 8.47
CA THR A 76 -6.44 19.32 8.85
C THR A 76 -6.50 17.80 8.84
N VAL A 77 -7.56 17.18 9.39
CA VAL A 77 -7.75 15.73 9.34
C VAL A 77 -7.80 15.24 7.90
N THR A 78 -8.53 15.94 7.03
CA THR A 78 -8.61 15.60 5.61
C THR A 78 -7.25 15.70 4.92
N GLN A 79 -6.43 16.70 5.26
CA GLN A 79 -5.07 16.83 4.74
C GLN A 79 -4.17 15.69 5.21
N LEU A 80 -4.23 15.32 6.50
CA LEU A 80 -3.48 14.19 7.06
C LEU A 80 -3.89 12.86 6.40
N GLN A 81 -5.18 12.62 6.18
CA GLN A 81 -5.67 11.45 5.44
C GLN A 81 -5.10 11.38 4.03
N ARG A 82 -5.06 12.51 3.30
CA ARG A 82 -4.47 12.55 1.95
C ARG A 82 -2.98 12.23 1.94
N ILE A 83 -2.24 12.73 2.94
CA ILE A 83 -0.82 12.43 3.10
C ILE A 83 -0.65 10.93 3.41
N ALA A 84 -1.42 10.39 4.35
CA ALA A 84 -1.40 8.98 4.70
C ALA A 84 -1.72 8.08 3.50
N GLU A 85 -2.67 8.46 2.65
CA GLU A 85 -2.97 7.76 1.40
C GLU A 85 -1.81 7.77 0.40
N LEU A 86 -1.14 8.91 0.25
CA LEU A 86 0.01 9.00 -0.64
C LEU A 86 1.15 8.10 -0.16
N PHE A 87 1.43 8.12 1.15
CA PHE A 87 2.43 7.25 1.76
C PHE A 87 2.01 5.78 1.64
N GLY A 88 0.77 5.44 1.98
CA GLY A 88 0.26 4.07 1.90
C GLY A 88 0.33 3.53 0.47
N ARG A 89 -0.04 4.32 -0.54
CA ARG A 89 0.08 3.91 -1.96
C ARG A 89 1.52 3.64 -2.36
N THR A 90 2.44 4.50 -1.94
CA THR A 90 3.87 4.35 -2.22
C THR A 90 4.43 3.11 -1.52
N SER A 91 4.07 2.89 -0.26
CA SER A 91 4.47 1.71 0.49
C SER A 91 3.94 0.42 -0.13
N VAL A 92 2.65 0.37 -0.50
CA VAL A 92 2.07 -0.78 -1.21
C VAL A 92 2.84 -1.08 -2.50
N LEU A 93 3.15 -0.06 -3.30
CA LEU A 93 3.96 -0.23 -4.51
C LEU A 93 5.33 -0.84 -4.20
N LEU A 94 6.06 -0.31 -3.21
CA LEU A 94 7.39 -0.81 -2.83
C LEU A 94 7.33 -2.25 -2.31
N ILE A 95 6.32 -2.57 -1.49
CA ILE A 95 6.09 -3.93 -0.96
C ILE A 95 5.75 -4.90 -2.10
N SER A 96 4.86 -4.52 -3.01
CA SER A 96 4.52 -5.34 -4.18
C SER A 96 5.75 -5.63 -5.05
N MET A 97 6.66 -4.66 -5.19
CA MET A 97 7.91 -4.83 -5.96
C MET A 97 8.97 -5.71 -5.28
N SER A 98 8.95 -5.88 -3.94
CA SER A 98 10.10 -6.40 -3.19
C SER A 98 10.51 -7.86 -3.50
N ASN A 99 9.61 -8.70 -4.04
CA ASN A 99 9.96 -10.12 -4.34
C ASN A 99 10.91 -10.25 -5.52
N ARG A 100 10.95 -9.23 -6.37
CA ARG A 100 11.78 -9.24 -7.57
C ARG A 100 13.26 -9.04 -7.26
N TRP A 101 13.60 -8.81 -5.98
CA TRP A 101 14.95 -8.48 -5.50
C TRP A 101 15.31 -9.21 -4.18
N GLY A 102 14.70 -10.37 -3.90
CA GLY A 102 14.99 -11.15 -2.68
C GLY A 102 14.43 -10.55 -1.36
N GLY A 103 13.37 -9.73 -1.44
CA GLY A 103 12.75 -9.06 -0.28
C GLY A 103 11.80 -9.93 0.56
N LEU A 104 10.80 -9.29 1.18
CA LEU A 104 9.78 -9.91 2.07
C LEU A 104 9.11 -11.14 1.47
N SER A 105 8.73 -12.15 2.25
CA SER A 105 7.89 -13.28 1.80
C SER A 105 6.49 -12.82 1.39
N VAL A 106 5.77 -13.62 0.61
CA VAL A 106 4.41 -13.26 0.19
C VAL A 106 3.47 -13.06 1.38
N LYS A 107 3.63 -13.86 2.43
CA LYS A 107 2.89 -13.69 3.67
C LYS A 107 3.21 -12.35 4.33
N GLU A 108 4.50 -12.05 4.54
CA GLU A 108 4.93 -10.78 5.14
C GLU A 108 4.44 -9.55 4.35
N LYS A 109 4.34 -9.65 3.03
CA LYS A 109 3.76 -8.58 2.20
C LYS A 109 2.29 -8.34 2.49
N ARG A 110 1.50 -9.42 2.54
CA ARG A 110 0.06 -9.32 2.82
C ARG A 110 -0.15 -8.75 4.21
N ASP A 111 0.57 -9.27 5.20
CA ASP A 111 0.52 -8.77 6.57
C ASP A 111 0.89 -7.27 6.64
N ALA A 112 1.94 -6.84 5.93
CA ALA A 112 2.33 -5.42 5.89
C ALA A 112 1.31 -4.52 5.16
N ILE A 113 0.69 -5.00 4.09
CA ILE A 113 -0.35 -4.27 3.36
C ILE A 113 -1.63 -4.19 4.19
N ASP A 114 -2.02 -5.28 4.86
CA ASP A 114 -3.17 -5.32 5.75
C ASP A 114 -3.01 -4.34 6.91
N GLN A 115 -1.81 -4.24 7.50
CA GLN A 115 -1.50 -3.22 8.50
C GLN A 115 -1.69 -1.78 7.96
N ILE A 116 -1.22 -1.50 6.73
CA ILE A 116 -1.44 -0.19 6.10
C ILE A 116 -2.95 0.10 5.95
N VAL A 117 -3.73 -0.90 5.54
CA VAL A 117 -5.18 -0.78 5.38
C VAL A 117 -5.87 -0.53 6.72
N GLU A 118 -5.49 -1.26 7.77
CA GLU A 118 -6.01 -1.10 9.12
C GLU A 118 -5.75 0.32 9.65
N GLU A 119 -4.54 0.83 9.52
CA GLU A 119 -4.17 2.19 9.96
C GLU A 119 -4.93 3.27 9.19
N LEU A 120 -5.13 3.11 7.87
CA LEU A 120 -5.93 4.03 7.07
C LEU A 120 -7.41 4.02 7.48
N ARG A 121 -7.96 2.84 7.81
CA ARG A 121 -9.32 2.73 8.35
C ARG A 121 -9.44 3.36 9.73
N ALA A 122 -8.42 3.22 10.58
CA ALA A 122 -8.40 3.83 11.92
C ALA A 122 -8.52 5.36 11.85
N ILE A 123 -7.90 5.99 10.85
CA ILE A 123 -8.05 7.44 10.59
C ILE A 123 -9.26 7.79 9.72
N LYS A 124 -10.20 6.85 9.51
CA LYS A 124 -11.46 7.02 8.76
C LYS A 124 -11.29 7.38 7.28
N VAL A 125 -10.26 6.84 6.62
CA VAL A 125 -10.23 6.84 5.15
C VAL A 125 -11.29 5.88 4.63
N ASP A 126 -12.04 6.29 3.60
CA ASP A 126 -13.09 5.46 3.02
C ASP A 126 -12.53 4.25 2.24
N ASP A 127 -13.30 3.16 2.20
CA ASP A 127 -12.89 1.93 1.52
C ASP A 127 -12.70 2.11 0.00
N ALA A 128 -13.35 3.12 -0.60
CA ALA A 128 -13.19 3.40 -2.03
C ALA A 128 -11.79 4.00 -2.35
N ARG A 129 -11.28 4.86 -1.47
CA ARG A 129 -9.92 5.42 -1.51
C ARG A 129 -8.90 4.35 -1.19
N ILE A 130 -9.17 3.50 -0.20
CA ILE A 130 -8.32 2.34 0.11
C ILE A 130 -8.23 1.41 -1.12
N LYS A 131 -9.35 1.11 -1.77
CA LYS A 131 -9.34 0.28 -2.99
C LYS A 131 -8.48 0.88 -4.11
N LYS A 132 -8.50 2.20 -4.29
CA LYS A 132 -7.63 2.91 -5.26
C LYS A 132 -6.16 2.83 -4.86
N LEU A 133 -5.88 2.88 -3.56
CA LEU A 133 -4.53 2.76 -3.00
C LEU A 133 -3.93 1.38 -3.24
N LEU A 134 -4.75 0.33 -3.19
CA LEU A 134 -4.36 -1.06 -3.45
C LEU A 134 -4.23 -1.41 -4.94
N ALA A 135 -4.61 -0.51 -5.86
CA ALA A 135 -4.55 -0.76 -7.30
C ALA A 135 -3.16 -1.21 -7.80
N PRO A 136 -2.03 -0.64 -7.34
CA PRO A 136 -0.70 -1.10 -7.75
C PRO A 136 -0.46 -2.57 -7.40
N GLN A 137 -0.89 -3.02 -6.21
CA GLN A 137 -0.77 -4.43 -5.83
C GLN A 137 -1.52 -5.32 -6.81
N ARG A 138 -2.75 -4.95 -7.19
CA ARG A 138 -3.54 -5.70 -8.15
C ARG A 138 -2.84 -5.84 -9.49
N ASP A 139 -2.21 -4.79 -10.00
CA ASP A 139 -1.48 -4.83 -11.27
C ASP A 139 -0.30 -5.81 -11.21
N TYR A 140 0.43 -5.85 -10.08
CA TYR A 140 1.49 -6.83 -9.86
C TYR A 140 0.96 -8.24 -9.72
N ASP A 141 -0.10 -8.45 -8.95
CA ASP A 141 -0.71 -9.77 -8.77
C ASP A 141 -1.20 -10.31 -10.12
N ARG A 142 -1.74 -9.45 -11.01
CA ARG A 142 -2.12 -9.82 -12.38
C ARG A 142 -0.94 -10.30 -13.20
N LEU A 143 0.17 -9.58 -13.16
CA LEU A 143 1.40 -9.99 -13.83
C LEU A 143 1.90 -11.33 -13.29
N ASP A 144 1.89 -11.48 -11.98
CA ASP A 144 2.37 -12.68 -11.29
C ASP A 144 1.47 -13.90 -11.58
N TYR A 145 0.15 -13.72 -11.62
CA TYR A 145 -0.79 -14.73 -12.09
C TYR A 145 -0.55 -15.13 -13.55
N PHE A 146 -0.35 -14.15 -14.42
CA PHE A 146 -0.04 -14.41 -15.82
C PHE A 146 1.25 -15.25 -15.96
N VAL A 147 2.32 -14.87 -15.27
CA VAL A 147 3.58 -15.64 -15.25
C VAL A 147 3.34 -17.03 -14.67
N TRP A 148 2.58 -17.15 -13.60
CA TRP A 148 2.31 -18.43 -12.94
C TRP A 148 1.51 -19.39 -13.82
N VAL A 149 0.48 -18.89 -14.53
CA VAL A 149 -0.31 -19.68 -15.47
C VAL A 149 0.55 -20.14 -16.65
N THR A 150 1.38 -19.27 -17.22
CA THR A 150 2.22 -19.60 -18.39
C THR A 150 3.37 -20.56 -18.05
N GLN A 151 3.78 -20.63 -16.79
CA GLN A 151 4.77 -21.59 -16.30
C GLN A 151 4.19 -23.00 -16.03
N ALA A 152 2.88 -23.20 -16.13
CA ALA A 152 2.28 -24.53 -15.95
C ALA A 152 2.57 -25.41 -17.17
N ARG A 153 3.60 -26.26 -17.05
CA ARG A 153 4.00 -27.19 -18.12
C ARG A 153 3.42 -28.59 -17.86
N PRO A 154 2.86 -29.27 -18.88
CA PRO A 154 2.59 -30.70 -18.82
C PRO A 154 3.89 -31.47 -18.56
N ILE A 155 3.81 -32.60 -17.86
CA ILE A 155 4.97 -33.48 -17.57
C ILE A 155 5.56 -34.03 -18.87
N THR A 156 4.70 -34.35 -19.84
CA THR A 156 5.08 -34.85 -21.16
C THR A 156 4.26 -34.10 -22.21
N PRO A 157 4.71 -32.90 -22.62
CA PRO A 157 3.97 -32.09 -23.58
C PRO A 157 3.99 -32.75 -24.97
N THR A 158 2.84 -32.73 -25.64
CA THR A 158 2.76 -33.02 -27.08
C THR A 158 3.48 -31.93 -27.89
N GLU A 159 3.81 -32.20 -29.15
CA GLU A 159 4.44 -31.22 -30.04
C GLU A 159 3.58 -29.94 -30.16
N ARG A 160 2.25 -30.09 -30.26
CA ARG A 160 1.29 -28.97 -30.28
C ARG A 160 1.31 -28.16 -28.98
N GLN A 161 1.36 -28.82 -27.83
CA GLN A 161 1.46 -28.12 -26.54
C GLN A 161 2.80 -27.41 -26.40
N LEU A 162 3.89 -28.01 -26.88
CA LEU A 162 5.23 -27.42 -26.87
C LEU A 162 5.29 -26.17 -27.78
N GLU A 163 4.67 -26.23 -28.95
CA GLU A 163 4.49 -25.08 -29.84
C GLU A 163 3.76 -23.94 -29.11
N GLY A 164 2.61 -24.23 -28.49
CA GLY A 164 1.85 -23.24 -27.73
C GLY A 164 2.60 -22.64 -26.55
N LEU A 165 3.40 -23.46 -25.83
CA LEU A 165 4.23 -23.02 -24.72
C LEU A 165 5.39 -22.12 -25.17
N THR A 166 6.02 -22.44 -26.30
CA THR A 166 7.15 -21.67 -26.84
C THR A 166 6.68 -20.36 -27.46
N ASN A 167 5.51 -20.38 -28.10
CA ASN A 167 4.91 -19.21 -28.73
C ASN A 167 4.23 -18.25 -27.75
N PHE A 168 4.17 -18.56 -26.44
CA PHE A 168 3.83 -17.54 -25.45
C PHE A 168 4.75 -16.32 -25.58
N ASN A 169 6.04 -16.53 -25.86
CA ASN A 169 7.03 -15.46 -26.08
C ASN A 169 6.62 -14.44 -27.15
N GLN A 170 5.81 -14.84 -28.14
CA GLN A 170 5.29 -13.94 -29.17
C GLN A 170 4.12 -13.06 -28.66
N ILE A 171 3.41 -13.51 -27.62
CA ILE A 171 2.49 -12.67 -26.83
C ILE A 171 3.29 -11.78 -25.86
N LEU A 172 4.51 -12.19 -25.47
CA LEU A 172 5.34 -11.55 -24.44
C LEU A 172 6.08 -10.29 -24.88
N GLU A 173 6.16 -9.95 -26.17
CA GLU A 173 7.04 -8.86 -26.66
C GLU A 173 6.79 -7.49 -26.01
N LYS A 174 5.66 -7.27 -25.32
CA LYS A 174 5.33 -6.02 -24.63
C LYS A 174 4.65 -6.18 -23.27
N ILE A 175 4.94 -7.26 -22.52
CA ILE A 175 4.35 -7.38 -21.18
C ILE A 175 5.02 -6.43 -20.20
N THR A 176 4.18 -5.59 -19.60
CA THR A 176 4.53 -4.77 -18.46
C THR A 176 3.50 -5.00 -17.37
N VAL A 177 3.76 -4.53 -16.15
CA VAL A 177 2.79 -4.62 -15.05
C VAL A 177 1.44 -3.95 -15.40
N TYR A 178 1.45 -2.99 -16.33
CA TYR A 178 0.26 -2.26 -16.78
C TYR A 178 -0.37 -2.83 -18.07
N ALA A 179 0.29 -3.80 -18.72
CA ALA A 179 -0.10 -4.35 -20.01
C ALA A 179 -0.06 -5.88 -19.96
N VAL A 180 -0.75 -6.46 -18.99
CA VAL A 180 -0.94 -7.91 -18.88
C VAL A 180 -2.09 -8.34 -19.79
N PRO A 181 -1.92 -9.37 -20.65
CA PRO A 181 -3.00 -9.93 -21.45
C PRO A 181 -4.21 -10.29 -20.61
N THR A 182 -5.39 -10.20 -21.21
CA THR A 182 -6.64 -10.56 -20.54
C THR A 182 -6.73 -12.07 -20.30
N ILE A 183 -7.47 -12.47 -19.26
CA ILE A 183 -7.77 -13.88 -18.99
C ILE A 183 -8.37 -14.57 -20.23
N ALA A 184 -9.23 -13.88 -20.98
CA ALA A 184 -9.88 -14.41 -22.17
C ALA A 184 -8.88 -14.71 -23.29
N GLU A 185 -7.90 -13.82 -23.54
CA GLU A 185 -6.84 -14.03 -24.53
C GLU A 185 -5.97 -15.23 -24.15
N ILE A 186 -5.57 -15.32 -22.87
CA ILE A 186 -4.78 -16.44 -22.37
C ILE A 186 -5.55 -17.75 -22.44
N GLU A 187 -6.83 -17.75 -22.05
CA GLU A 187 -7.68 -18.92 -22.14
C GLU A 187 -7.87 -19.40 -23.58
N ALA A 188 -8.10 -18.49 -24.52
CA ALA A 188 -8.22 -18.81 -25.94
C ALA A 188 -6.91 -19.42 -26.49
N HIS A 189 -5.76 -18.84 -26.16
CA HIS A 189 -4.45 -19.38 -26.55
C HIS A 189 -4.23 -20.79 -25.97
N MET A 190 -4.46 -20.97 -24.68
CA MET A 190 -4.29 -22.27 -24.02
C MET A 190 -5.25 -23.32 -24.57
N ARG A 191 -6.50 -22.96 -24.93
CA ARG A 191 -7.42 -23.88 -25.62
C ARG A 191 -6.93 -24.28 -27.00
N LYS A 192 -6.41 -23.33 -27.78
CA LYS A 192 -5.89 -23.58 -29.13
C LYS A 192 -4.80 -24.65 -29.13
N TYR A 193 -3.96 -24.70 -28.10
CA TYR A 193 -2.84 -25.65 -28.01
C TYR A 193 -3.06 -26.80 -27.03
N ASP A 194 -4.29 -26.98 -26.52
CA ASP A 194 -4.64 -28.04 -25.57
C ASP A 194 -3.81 -28.00 -24.26
N ILE A 195 -3.51 -26.79 -23.77
CA ILE A 195 -2.70 -26.56 -22.56
C ILE A 195 -3.56 -26.41 -21.31
N LEU A 196 -4.88 -26.20 -21.43
CA LEU A 196 -5.77 -25.97 -20.29
C LEU A 196 -5.96 -27.15 -19.32
N GLY A 197 -5.44 -28.33 -19.65
CA GLY A 197 -5.50 -29.50 -18.78
C GLY A 197 -4.70 -29.33 -17.48
N GLY A 198 -5.08 -30.12 -16.47
CA GLY A 198 -4.33 -30.25 -15.22
C GLY A 198 -4.10 -28.93 -14.48
N GLU A 199 -2.85 -28.70 -14.05
CA GLU A 199 -2.48 -27.58 -13.19
C GLU A 199 -2.63 -26.21 -13.89
N ALA A 200 -2.50 -26.15 -15.21
CA ALA A 200 -2.64 -24.91 -15.95
C ALA A 200 -4.09 -24.37 -15.89
N GLY A 201 -5.07 -25.28 -16.01
CA GLY A 201 -6.49 -24.95 -15.82
C GLY A 201 -6.82 -24.54 -14.39
N GLU A 202 -6.22 -25.19 -13.39
CA GLU A 202 -6.43 -24.81 -11.99
C GLU A 202 -5.85 -23.43 -11.65
N ARG A 203 -4.67 -23.07 -12.18
CA ARG A 203 -4.10 -21.71 -12.03
C ARG A 203 -4.93 -20.65 -12.72
N LEU A 204 -5.50 -20.96 -13.89
CA LEU A 204 -6.40 -20.04 -14.58
C LEU A 204 -7.69 -19.80 -13.78
N LYS A 205 -8.22 -20.83 -13.11
CA LYS A 205 -9.35 -20.68 -12.16
C LYS A 205 -8.97 -19.81 -10.97
N ASP A 206 -7.75 -19.94 -10.44
CA ASP A 206 -7.24 -19.08 -9.36
C ASP A 206 -7.21 -17.61 -9.80
N TRP A 207 -6.70 -17.32 -11.00
CA TRP A 207 -6.67 -15.96 -11.53
C TRP A 207 -8.08 -15.40 -11.75
N LYS A 208 -9.00 -16.20 -12.29
CA LYS A 208 -10.42 -15.81 -12.44
C LYS A 208 -11.09 -15.46 -11.12
N GLN A 209 -10.80 -16.21 -10.06
CA GLN A 209 -11.30 -15.89 -8.71
C GLN A 209 -10.70 -14.58 -8.21
N TYR A 210 -9.38 -14.40 -8.35
CA TYR A 210 -8.72 -13.18 -7.92
C TYR A 210 -9.27 -11.93 -8.62
N GLU A 211 -9.50 -11.98 -9.94
CA GLU A 211 -10.10 -10.84 -10.67
C GLU A 211 -11.51 -10.47 -10.18
N ARG A 212 -12.30 -11.49 -9.80
CA ARG A 212 -13.68 -11.33 -9.33
C ARG A 212 -13.78 -10.87 -7.89
N GLU A 213 -13.01 -11.49 -7.00
CA GLU A 213 -13.17 -11.40 -5.55
C GLU A 213 -12.01 -10.66 -4.86
N GLY A 214 -10.86 -10.51 -5.53
CA GLY A 214 -9.65 -9.98 -4.91
C GLY A 214 -9.00 -10.95 -3.92
N THR A 215 -9.37 -12.23 -3.96
CA THR A 215 -8.86 -13.27 -3.05
C THR A 215 -8.18 -14.41 -3.80
N HIS A 216 -7.16 -15.00 -3.20
CA HIS A 216 -6.43 -16.13 -3.78
C HIS A 216 -7.11 -17.46 -3.40
N ARG A 217 -7.64 -18.20 -4.40
CA ARG A 217 -8.35 -19.48 -4.17
C ARG A 217 -7.51 -20.55 -3.47
N ARG A 218 -6.26 -20.73 -3.92
CA ARG A 218 -5.31 -21.74 -3.42
C ARG A 218 -4.11 -21.03 -2.80
N ILE A 219 -4.33 -20.33 -1.69
CA ILE A 219 -3.32 -19.44 -1.12
C ILE A 219 -1.99 -20.15 -0.79
N ASP A 220 -2.05 -21.38 -0.29
CA ASP A 220 -0.83 -22.15 0.01
C ASP A 220 -0.02 -22.49 -1.25
N GLN A 221 -0.66 -22.59 -2.42
CA GLN A 221 0.04 -22.78 -3.69
C GLN A 221 0.64 -21.47 -4.19
N TRP A 222 -0.10 -20.37 -4.02
CA TRP A 222 0.37 -19.03 -4.34
C TRP A 222 1.62 -18.67 -3.54
N ASP A 223 1.58 -18.82 -2.22
CA ASP A 223 2.70 -18.52 -1.32
C ASP A 223 3.93 -19.36 -1.68
N ARG A 224 3.76 -20.69 -1.81
CA ARG A 224 4.85 -21.60 -2.16
C ARG A 224 5.52 -21.26 -3.48
N GLN A 225 4.76 -20.84 -4.49
CA GLN A 225 5.34 -20.51 -5.80
C GLN A 225 6.24 -19.28 -5.70
N HIS A 226 5.80 -18.25 -5.00
CA HIS A 226 6.47 -16.96 -4.97
C HIS A 226 7.62 -16.92 -3.95
N ASP A 227 7.56 -17.74 -2.91
CA ASP A 227 8.66 -17.87 -1.97
C ASP A 227 9.78 -18.78 -2.51
N ARG A 228 9.50 -19.69 -3.46
CA ARG A 228 10.51 -20.52 -4.16
C ARG A 228 11.37 -19.76 -5.17
N GLN A 229 10.94 -18.56 -5.58
CA GLN A 229 11.67 -17.73 -6.55
C GLN A 229 12.70 -16.81 -5.90
N LYS A 230 12.86 -16.88 -4.56
CA LYS A 230 13.96 -16.25 -3.82
C LYS A 230 15.21 -17.12 -3.86
#